data_AF-A0A7K2MK43-F1
#
_entry.id   AF-A0A7K2MK43-F1
#
_cell.length_a   1.000
_cell.length_b   1.000
_cell.length_c   1.000
_cell.angle_alpha   90.00
_cell.angle_beta   90.00
_cell.angle_gamma   90.00
#
_symmetry.space_group_name_H-M   'P 1'
#
loop_
_entity.id
_entity.type
_entity.pdbx_description
1 polymer ?
#
loop_
_entity_poly.entity_id
_entity_poly.type
_entity_poly.pdbx_seq_one_letter_code
_entity_poly.pdbx_strand_id
1 'polypeptide(L)'
;MRTVGVEEELLLVDPATGEPRALSAPVLARASLDDAEQDVFEKELHEQMLEFATHPQADMERLHAEIVRCREEAGRHAGGIGCAVAALATSPLPVTPSIGVNRRYEWMAEQYGVVVHEQLVLGCHVHVSVDSDEEGVAVIDRVRPWLPVLAALSANSPFWQGRDSSYSSYRSRVWQRWPSAGPTELFGSAERYHRRVADMLATGTILDDGMVYFDVRLSQRYPTVEFRVADVCLDASTAVVLAALARALVDTAAGEWRRGTEPADHSVSLLRLAAWRAARSGLTSELLHPATMR
;
A
#
# COMPACT_ATOMS: atom_id res chain seq x y z
N MET A 1 22.20 8.61 -3.76
CA MET A 1 21.46 7.59 -3.01
C MET A 1 19.99 7.91 -3.20
N ARG A 2 19.17 6.92 -3.59
CA ARG A 2 17.73 7.15 -3.80
C ARG A 2 17.05 7.52 -2.49
N THR A 3 16.12 8.48 -2.56
CA THR A 3 15.26 8.84 -1.42
C THR A 3 14.07 7.91 -1.36
N VAL A 4 13.54 7.70 -0.16
CA VAL A 4 12.33 6.91 0.08
C VAL A 4 11.30 7.71 0.86
N GLY A 5 10.02 7.55 0.52
CA GLY A 5 8.89 8.02 1.32
C GLY A 5 8.03 6.81 1.71
N VAL A 6 7.37 6.90 2.86
CA VAL A 6 6.43 5.89 3.34
C VAL A 6 5.08 6.54 3.57
N GLU A 7 4.02 5.88 3.10
CA GLU A 7 2.63 6.18 3.44
C GLU A 7 2.11 5.04 4.32
N GLU A 8 1.40 5.36 5.40
CA GLU A 8 0.70 4.37 6.22
C GLU A 8 -0.75 4.75 6.47
N GLU A 9 -1.61 3.76 6.34
CA GLU A 9 -3.03 3.85 6.65
C GLU A 9 -3.25 3.28 8.06
N LEU A 10 -3.76 4.08 8.99
CA LEU A 10 -4.02 3.71 10.39
C LEU A 10 -5.52 3.58 10.67
N LEU A 11 -5.89 2.59 11.49
CA LEU A 11 -7.28 2.32 11.86
C LEU A 11 -7.66 3.17 13.08
N LEU A 12 -8.74 3.93 12.97
CA LEU A 12 -9.34 4.65 14.08
C LEU A 12 -10.22 3.70 14.88
N VAL A 13 -9.98 3.59 16.19
CA VAL A 13 -10.68 2.67 17.08
C VAL A 13 -11.15 3.35 18.37
N ASP A 14 -12.18 2.78 18.98
CA ASP A 14 -12.54 3.07 20.35
C ASP A 14 -11.46 2.52 21.30
N PRO A 15 -10.88 3.32 22.20
CA PRO A 15 -9.79 2.88 23.06
C PRO A 15 -10.21 1.86 24.13
N ALA A 16 -11.50 1.76 24.47
CA ALA A 16 -12.00 0.84 25.47
C ALA A 16 -12.44 -0.50 24.84
N THR A 17 -13.05 -0.47 23.65
CA THR A 17 -13.61 -1.67 23.00
C THR A 17 -12.77 -2.20 21.83
N GLY A 18 -11.92 -1.37 21.24
CA GLY A 18 -11.19 -1.67 20.00
C GLY A 18 -12.05 -1.61 18.74
N GLU A 19 -13.33 -1.23 18.84
CA GLU A 19 -14.24 -1.16 17.69
C GLU A 19 -13.82 -0.03 16.73
N PRO A 20 -13.80 -0.27 15.40
CA PRO A 20 -13.50 0.77 14.42
C PRO A 20 -14.47 1.96 14.47
N ARG A 21 -13.95 3.18 14.32
CA ARG A 21 -14.72 4.43 14.43
C ARG A 21 -14.59 5.28 13.18
N ALA A 22 -15.72 5.60 12.56
CA ALA A 22 -15.80 6.50 11.40
C ALA A 22 -15.62 7.96 11.83
N LEU A 23 -14.39 8.37 12.11
CA LEU A 23 -14.06 9.67 12.69
C LEU A 23 -12.87 10.37 12.01
N SER A 24 -12.47 9.96 10.81
CA SER A 24 -11.33 10.57 10.09
C SER A 24 -11.50 12.07 9.84
N ALA A 25 -12.69 12.52 9.42
CA ALA A 25 -12.94 13.94 9.17
C ALA A 25 -12.75 14.83 10.43
N PRO A 26 -13.31 14.50 11.61
CA PRO A 26 -13.00 15.18 12.87
C PRO A 26 -11.51 15.16 13.24
N VAL A 27 -10.79 14.06 13.02
CA VAL A 27 -9.34 13.97 13.29
C VAL A 27 -8.56 14.91 12.39
N LEU A 28 -8.84 14.89 11.08
CA LEU A 28 -8.20 15.75 10.08
C LEU A 28 -8.46 17.23 10.36
N ALA A 29 -9.70 17.60 10.71
CA ALA A 29 -10.03 18.97 11.08
C ALA A 29 -9.22 19.46 12.29
N ARG A 30 -8.89 18.56 13.22
CA ARG A 30 -8.02 18.88 14.36
C ARG A 30 -6.55 19.00 13.93
N ALA A 31 -6.08 18.15 13.03
CA ALA A 31 -4.72 18.22 12.50
C ALA A 31 -4.46 19.56 11.80
N SER A 32 -5.40 20.00 10.94
CA SER A 32 -5.28 21.28 10.23
C SER A 32 -5.29 22.52 11.13
N LEU A 33 -5.84 22.43 12.34
CA LEU A 33 -5.82 23.54 13.31
C LEU A 33 -4.48 23.67 14.04
N ASP A 34 -3.79 22.55 14.25
CA ASP A 34 -2.50 22.54 14.96
C ASP A 34 -1.34 22.92 14.02
N ASP A 35 -1.41 22.53 12.75
CA ASP A 35 -0.41 22.90 11.74
C ASP A 35 -1.04 23.00 10.34
N ALA A 36 -1.47 24.21 9.97
CA ALA A 36 -2.15 24.46 8.69
C ALA A 36 -1.21 24.39 7.46
N GLU A 37 0.12 24.33 7.65
CA GLU A 37 1.09 24.27 6.56
C GLU A 37 1.62 22.84 6.31
N GLN A 38 1.32 21.88 7.19
CA GLN A 38 1.72 20.49 7.06
C GLN A 38 0.54 19.60 6.62
N ASP A 39 0.42 19.36 5.31
CA ASP A 39 -0.45 18.32 4.71
C ASP A 39 0.09 16.89 4.99
N VAL A 40 0.43 16.59 6.24
CA VAL A 40 0.98 15.28 6.65
C VAL A 40 -0.09 14.20 6.64
N PHE A 41 -1.33 14.56 6.97
CA PHE A 41 -2.45 13.65 7.04
C PHE A 41 -3.44 13.87 5.90
N GLU A 42 -3.80 12.80 5.21
CA GLU A 42 -4.71 12.84 4.07
C GLU A 42 -6.03 12.10 4.37
N LYS A 43 -7.07 12.44 3.59
CA LYS A 43 -8.37 11.78 3.68
C LYS A 43 -8.39 10.55 2.78
N GLU A 44 -8.84 9.44 3.35
CA GLU A 44 -9.04 8.19 2.62
C GLU A 44 -10.51 7.81 2.38
N LEU A 45 -10.71 6.76 1.56
CA LEU A 45 -12.01 6.25 1.12
C LEU A 45 -12.95 5.95 2.29
N HIS A 46 -12.43 5.30 3.33
CA HIS A 46 -13.20 4.91 4.50
C HIS A 46 -12.97 5.86 5.67
N GLU A 47 -14.05 6.26 6.33
CA GLU A 47 -14.00 7.22 7.44
C GLU A 47 -13.36 6.64 8.72
N GLN A 48 -13.14 5.32 8.74
CA GLN A 48 -12.40 4.61 9.79
C GLN A 48 -10.87 4.71 9.66
N MET A 49 -10.35 5.32 8.60
CA MET A 49 -8.93 5.35 8.28
C MET A 49 -8.36 6.76 8.41
N LEU A 50 -7.13 6.84 8.91
CA LEU A 50 -6.29 8.03 8.85
C LEU A 50 -4.99 7.67 8.13
N GLU A 51 -4.69 8.35 7.03
CA GLU A 51 -3.45 8.16 6.29
C GLU A 51 -2.45 9.27 6.64
N PHE A 52 -1.17 8.93 6.67
CA PHE A 52 -0.09 9.91 6.63
C PHE A 52 0.98 9.54 5.61
N ALA A 53 1.71 10.55 5.14
CA ALA A 53 2.87 10.38 4.28
C ALA A 53 4.12 11.04 4.89
N THR A 54 5.26 10.35 4.85
CA THR A 54 6.55 10.93 5.26
C THR A 54 7.14 11.79 4.15
N HIS A 55 8.03 12.72 4.51
CA HIS A 55 8.88 13.36 3.52
C HIS A 55 9.86 12.34 2.90
N PRO A 56 10.39 12.61 1.70
CA PRO A 56 11.45 11.79 1.10
C PRO A 56 12.74 11.84 1.93
N GLN A 57 13.20 10.69 2.40
CA GLN A 57 14.41 10.53 3.21
C GLN A 57 15.48 9.72 2.48
N ALA A 58 16.74 10.17 2.54
CA ALA A 58 17.88 9.35 2.12
C ALA A 58 18.41 8.47 3.27
N ASP A 59 18.13 8.86 4.52
CA ASP A 59 18.61 8.20 5.72
C ASP A 59 17.48 7.42 6.41
N MET A 60 17.73 6.15 6.77
CA MET A 60 16.69 5.28 7.34
C MET A 60 16.40 5.60 8.81
N GLU A 61 17.35 6.17 9.56
CA GLU A 61 17.11 6.62 10.93
C GLU A 61 16.20 7.85 10.95
N ARG A 62 16.39 8.78 9.99
CA ARG A 62 15.48 9.91 9.77
C ARG A 62 14.08 9.46 9.36
N LEU A 63 13.99 8.48 8.45
CA LEU A 63 12.70 7.87 8.08
C LEU A 63 12.02 7.25 9.30
N HIS A 64 12.75 6.47 10.09
CA HIS A 64 12.22 5.89 11.33
C HIS A 64 11.67 6.94 12.28
N ALA A 65 12.46 7.98 12.56
CA ALA A 65 12.05 9.07 13.45
C ALA A 65 10.80 9.79 12.93
N GLU A 66 10.69 9.98 11.61
CA GLU A 66 9.53 10.61 11.01
C GLU A 66 8.27 9.73 11.08
N ILE A 67 8.36 8.44 10.80
CA ILE A 67 7.23 7.50 10.95
C ILE A 67 6.73 7.50 12.39
N VAL A 68 7.64 7.44 13.37
CA VAL A 68 7.28 7.50 14.80
C VAL A 68 6.58 8.83 15.12
N ARG A 69 7.12 9.96 14.68
CA ARG A 69 6.51 11.28 14.88
C ARG A 69 5.09 11.33 14.31
N CYS A 70 4.89 10.90 13.06
CA CYS A 70 3.59 10.91 12.41
C CYS A 70 2.57 10.01 13.15
N ARG A 71 2.99 8.83 13.63
CA ARG A 71 2.13 7.96 14.45
C ARG A 71 1.77 8.58 15.82
N GLU A 72 2.71 9.27 16.47
CA GLU A 72 2.46 9.98 17.72
C GLU A 72 1.49 11.15 17.52
N GLU A 73 1.67 11.92 16.45
CA GLU A 73 0.76 13.01 16.06
C GLU A 73 -0.64 12.47 15.75
N ALA A 74 -0.74 11.39 14.97
CA ALA A 74 -1.99 10.70 14.69
C ALA A 74 -2.72 10.28 15.97
N GLY A 75 -2.00 9.65 16.90
CA GLY A 75 -2.54 9.25 18.21
C GLY A 75 -2.98 10.45 19.06
N ARG A 76 -2.22 11.55 19.04
CA ARG A 76 -2.58 12.79 19.76
C ARG A 76 -3.84 13.43 19.20
N HIS A 77 -3.97 13.53 17.87
CA HIS A 77 -5.15 14.10 17.22
C HIS A 77 -6.39 13.24 17.45
N ALA A 78 -6.29 11.91 17.28
CA ALA A 78 -7.37 10.98 17.57
C ALA A 78 -7.78 10.99 19.06
N GLY A 79 -6.80 11.02 19.96
CA GLY A 79 -7.04 11.08 21.41
C GLY A 79 -7.81 12.33 21.83
N GLY A 80 -7.57 13.46 21.16
CA GLY A 80 -8.28 14.72 21.40
C GLY A 80 -9.80 14.67 21.12
N ILE A 81 -10.28 13.64 20.43
CA ILE A 81 -11.71 13.42 20.14
C ILE A 81 -12.25 12.09 20.72
N GLY A 82 -11.47 11.44 21.60
CA GLY A 82 -11.87 10.19 22.26
C GLY A 82 -11.63 8.91 21.46
N CYS A 83 -10.72 8.93 20.48
CA CYS A 83 -10.31 7.76 19.69
C CYS A 83 -8.84 7.40 19.93
N ALA A 84 -8.45 6.20 19.51
CA ALA A 84 -7.07 5.78 19.36
C ALA A 84 -6.79 5.40 17.89
N VAL A 85 -5.51 5.34 17.53
CA VAL A 85 -5.05 4.80 16.25
C VAL A 85 -4.43 3.42 16.47
N ALA A 86 -4.64 2.52 15.52
CA ALA A 86 -4.04 1.18 15.51
C ALA A 86 -3.46 0.87 14.13
N ALA A 87 -2.18 0.46 14.09
CA ALA A 87 -1.53 0.00 12.88
C ALA A 87 -1.89 -1.47 12.62
N LEU A 88 -3.09 -1.69 12.10
CA LEU A 88 -3.66 -3.01 11.79
C LEU A 88 -4.15 -3.03 10.34
N ALA A 89 -3.71 -3.99 9.54
CA ALA A 89 -4.08 -4.04 8.13
C ALA A 89 -5.53 -4.52 7.88
N THR A 90 -6.16 -5.13 8.89
CA THR A 90 -7.59 -5.43 8.94
C THR A 90 -8.10 -5.27 10.36
N SER A 91 -9.40 -4.95 10.51
CA SER A 91 -10.04 -4.99 11.84
C SER A 91 -10.18 -6.43 12.34
N PRO A 92 -9.73 -6.74 13.58
CA PRO A 92 -9.98 -8.04 14.19
C PRO A 92 -11.43 -8.20 14.65
N LEU A 93 -12.17 -7.10 14.78
CA LEU A 93 -13.60 -7.08 15.13
C LEU A 93 -14.48 -6.92 13.88
N PRO A 94 -15.76 -7.36 13.93
CA PRO A 94 -16.73 -7.05 12.89
C PRO A 94 -16.84 -5.54 12.65
N VAL A 95 -16.94 -5.15 11.39
CA VAL A 95 -17.02 -3.74 11.00
C VAL A 95 -17.87 -3.59 9.75
N THR A 96 -18.70 -2.55 9.76
CA THR A 96 -19.38 -2.04 8.56
C THR A 96 -18.64 -0.78 8.11
N PRO A 97 -17.83 -0.85 7.03
CA PRO A 97 -17.09 0.28 6.52
C PRO A 97 -18.00 1.45 6.16
N SER A 98 -17.58 2.66 6.52
CA SER A 98 -18.27 3.91 6.22
C SER A 98 -17.50 4.61 5.13
N ILE A 99 -18.15 4.87 3.99
CA ILE A 99 -17.51 5.52 2.85
C ILE A 99 -17.66 7.03 3.04
N GLY A 100 -16.56 7.77 2.83
CA GLY A 100 -16.61 9.22 2.88
C GLY A 100 -17.55 9.81 1.82
N VAL A 101 -18.08 11.00 2.09
CA VAL A 101 -18.94 11.69 1.11
C VAL A 101 -18.07 12.48 0.13
N ASN A 102 -17.95 12.00 -1.11
CA ASN A 102 -17.54 12.77 -2.29
C ASN A 102 -17.98 12.07 -3.58
N ARG A 103 -17.99 12.82 -4.69
CA ARG A 103 -18.43 12.33 -6.01
C ARG A 103 -17.66 11.09 -6.50
N ARG A 104 -16.35 11.01 -6.20
CA ARG A 104 -15.51 9.89 -6.61
C ARG A 104 -15.92 8.61 -5.87
N TYR A 105 -16.12 8.70 -4.56
CA TYR A 105 -16.46 7.55 -3.72
C TYR A 105 -17.90 7.08 -3.98
N GLU A 106 -18.82 8.00 -4.26
CA GLU A 106 -20.18 7.68 -4.73
C GLU A 106 -20.14 6.90 -6.05
N TRP A 107 -19.34 7.36 -7.02
CA TRP A 107 -19.13 6.64 -8.28
C TRP A 107 -18.55 5.24 -8.03
N MET A 108 -17.55 5.11 -7.15
CA MET A 108 -16.97 3.80 -6.81
C MET A 108 -18.01 2.86 -6.19
N ALA A 109 -18.82 3.34 -5.26
CA ALA A 109 -19.87 2.56 -4.62
C ALA A 109 -20.91 2.06 -5.64
N GLU A 110 -21.29 2.91 -6.60
CA GLU A 110 -22.18 2.53 -7.69
C GLU A 110 -21.57 1.47 -8.62
N GLN A 111 -20.31 1.65 -9.04
CA GLN A 111 -19.68 0.78 -10.03
C GLN A 111 -19.24 -0.58 -9.48
N TYR A 112 -18.74 -0.63 -8.24
CA TYR A 112 -18.13 -1.85 -7.68
C TYR A 112 -19.00 -2.55 -6.63
N GLY A 113 -20.12 -1.93 -6.24
CA GLY A 113 -21.11 -2.51 -5.35
C GLY A 113 -20.49 -3.02 -4.03
N VAL A 114 -20.74 -4.31 -3.73
CA VAL A 114 -20.35 -4.93 -2.45
C VAL A 114 -18.86 -4.81 -2.15
N VAL A 115 -17.99 -4.75 -3.16
CA VAL A 115 -16.54 -4.68 -2.98
C VAL A 115 -16.15 -3.45 -2.16
N VAL A 116 -16.66 -2.26 -2.49
CA VAL A 116 -16.33 -1.00 -1.78
C VAL A 116 -16.82 -1.04 -0.32
N HIS A 117 -17.96 -1.68 -0.09
CA HIS A 117 -18.58 -1.79 1.24
C HIS A 117 -17.92 -2.85 2.12
N GLU A 118 -17.09 -3.74 1.58
CA GLU A 118 -16.41 -4.78 2.35
C GLU A 118 -14.91 -4.51 2.52
N GLN A 119 -14.34 -3.48 1.91
CA GLN A 119 -12.90 -3.35 1.69
C GLN A 119 -12.17 -2.41 2.65
N LEU A 120 -12.50 -2.44 3.94
CA LEU A 120 -11.70 -1.74 4.95
C LEU A 120 -10.42 -2.54 5.23
N VAL A 121 -9.36 -2.19 4.50
CA VAL A 121 -8.01 -2.74 4.63
C VAL A 121 -7.00 -1.61 4.65
N LEU A 122 -5.89 -1.80 5.35
CA LEU A 122 -4.92 -0.73 5.62
C LEU A 122 -3.50 -1.13 5.21
N GLY A 123 -2.87 -0.34 4.35
CA GLY A 123 -1.58 -0.59 3.73
C GLY A 123 -0.42 0.21 4.28
N CYS A 124 0.79 -0.24 3.93
CA CYS A 124 1.98 0.59 3.91
C CYS A 124 2.46 0.69 2.46
N HIS A 125 2.59 1.92 1.96
CA HIS A 125 3.14 2.17 0.62
C HIS A 125 4.56 2.71 0.74
N VAL A 126 5.45 2.23 -0.11
CA VAL A 126 6.82 2.71 -0.16
C VAL A 126 7.10 3.33 -1.52
N HIS A 127 7.46 4.60 -1.51
CA HIS A 127 7.92 5.33 -2.67
C HIS A 127 9.44 5.34 -2.72
N VAL A 128 10.02 5.02 -3.89
CA VAL A 128 11.46 5.12 -4.11
C VAL A 128 11.74 5.96 -5.35
N SER A 129 12.56 7.01 -5.21
CA SER A 129 12.89 7.92 -6.31
C SER A 129 13.55 7.22 -7.50
N VAL A 130 13.14 7.57 -8.71
CA VAL A 130 13.74 7.12 -9.97
C VAL A 130 14.04 8.32 -10.88
N ASP A 131 15.01 8.16 -11.78
CA ASP A 131 15.51 9.27 -12.61
C ASP A 131 14.61 9.54 -13.84
N SER A 132 13.77 8.58 -14.23
CA SER A 132 12.82 8.69 -15.34
C SER A 132 11.78 7.57 -15.31
N ASP A 133 10.70 7.73 -16.07
CA ASP A 133 9.70 6.67 -16.28
C ASP A 133 10.29 5.42 -16.92
N GLU A 134 11.28 5.55 -17.81
CA GLU A 134 11.94 4.39 -18.42
C GLU A 134 12.70 3.57 -17.37
N GLU A 135 13.41 4.25 -16.46
CA GLU A 135 14.02 3.58 -15.32
C GLU A 135 12.95 2.97 -14.40
N GLY A 136 11.88 3.71 -14.10
CA GLY A 136 10.81 3.26 -13.22
C GLY A 136 10.09 2.01 -13.74
N VAL A 137 9.77 1.97 -15.04
CA VAL A 137 9.15 0.79 -15.66
C VAL A 137 10.13 -0.38 -15.72
N ALA A 138 11.40 -0.12 -16.05
CA ALA A 138 12.42 -1.15 -16.01
C ALA A 138 12.60 -1.74 -14.60
N VAL A 139 12.45 -0.94 -13.55
CA VAL A 139 12.43 -1.39 -12.16
C VAL A 139 11.19 -2.22 -11.88
N ILE A 140 9.99 -1.72 -12.20
CA ILE A 140 8.71 -2.43 -12.02
C ILE A 140 8.78 -3.84 -12.60
N ASP A 141 9.24 -3.97 -13.84
CA ASP A 141 9.35 -5.25 -14.56
C ASP A 141 10.24 -6.27 -13.83
N ARG A 142 11.31 -5.80 -13.17
CA ARG A 142 12.33 -6.63 -12.49
C ARG A 142 11.97 -6.97 -11.05
N VAL A 143 11.23 -6.11 -10.35
CA VAL A 143 10.91 -6.32 -8.93
C VAL A 143 9.68 -7.20 -8.70
N ARG A 144 8.83 -7.44 -9.72
CA ARG A 144 7.62 -8.29 -9.62
C ARG A 144 7.81 -9.59 -8.83
N PRO A 145 8.90 -10.36 -9.04
CA PRO A 145 9.11 -11.63 -8.34
C PRO A 145 9.39 -11.51 -6.84
N TRP A 146 9.81 -10.32 -6.38
CA TRP A 146 10.18 -10.03 -4.99
C TRP A 146 9.03 -9.48 -4.16
N LEU A 147 7.96 -8.98 -4.80
CA LEU A 147 6.81 -8.41 -4.11
C LEU A 147 6.15 -9.38 -3.09
N PRO A 148 6.00 -10.69 -3.36
CA PRO A 148 5.48 -11.64 -2.38
C PRO A 148 6.33 -11.71 -1.10
N VAL A 149 7.65 -11.50 -1.19
CA VAL A 149 8.54 -11.52 -0.02
C VAL A 149 8.28 -10.29 0.86
N LEU A 150 8.12 -9.11 0.26
CA LEU A 150 7.76 -7.89 0.99
C LEU A 150 6.38 -8.01 1.66
N ALA A 151 5.40 -8.61 0.96
CA ALA A 151 4.09 -8.90 1.52
C ALA A 151 4.17 -9.88 2.72
N ALA A 152 5.00 -10.92 2.63
CA ALA A 152 5.18 -11.88 3.72
C ALA A 152 5.84 -11.26 4.96
N LEU A 153 6.82 -10.36 4.76
CA LEU A 153 7.51 -9.64 5.85
C LEU A 153 6.59 -8.66 6.60
N SER A 154 5.62 -8.07 5.90
CA SER A 154 4.69 -7.08 6.45
C SER A 154 3.43 -7.67 7.07
N ALA A 155 3.18 -8.97 6.90
CA ALA A 155 1.90 -9.60 7.20
C ALA A 155 1.37 -9.27 8.61
N ASN A 156 0.25 -8.55 8.65
CA ASN A 156 -0.34 -7.97 9.87
C ASN A 156 -1.88 -7.93 9.79
N SER A 157 -2.48 -8.94 9.16
CA SER A 157 -3.94 -9.04 9.00
C SER A 157 -4.47 -10.49 9.10
N PRO A 158 -4.28 -11.20 10.22
CA PRO A 158 -4.75 -12.58 10.34
C PRO A 158 -6.26 -12.72 10.55
N PHE A 159 -6.95 -11.67 11.01
CA PHE A 159 -8.39 -11.68 11.27
C PHE A 159 -9.18 -10.95 10.19
N TRP A 160 -10.42 -11.37 9.97
CA TRP A 160 -11.39 -10.71 9.12
C TRP A 160 -12.80 -10.83 9.70
N GLN A 161 -13.48 -9.69 9.91
CA GLN A 161 -14.88 -9.64 10.37
C GLN A 161 -15.12 -10.48 11.65
N GLY A 162 -14.24 -10.35 12.65
CA GLY A 162 -14.37 -11.07 13.92
C GLY A 162 -13.87 -12.53 13.90
N ARG A 163 -13.28 -12.99 12.79
CA ARG A 163 -12.87 -14.40 12.63
C ARG A 163 -11.42 -14.52 12.21
N ASP A 164 -10.74 -15.53 12.75
CA ASP A 164 -9.44 -15.96 12.23
C ASP A 164 -9.62 -16.43 10.78
N SER A 165 -8.93 -15.77 9.84
CA SER A 165 -9.00 -16.08 8.42
C SER A 165 -8.14 -17.28 8.02
N SER A 166 -7.25 -17.71 8.92
CA SER A 166 -6.13 -18.61 8.66
C SER A 166 -5.13 -18.07 7.63
N TYR A 167 -5.11 -16.77 7.33
CA TYR A 167 -4.04 -16.11 6.57
C TYR A 167 -3.12 -15.34 7.52
N SER A 168 -1.90 -15.04 7.09
CA SER A 168 -1.03 -14.09 7.78
C SER A 168 -1.32 -12.65 7.33
N SER A 169 -1.56 -12.46 6.02
CA SER A 169 -2.04 -11.21 5.43
C SER A 169 -3.35 -11.45 4.66
N TYR A 170 -4.49 -11.24 5.31
CA TYR A 170 -5.79 -11.31 4.66
C TYR A 170 -6.13 -10.04 3.87
N ARG A 171 -5.50 -8.89 4.20
CA ARG A 171 -5.65 -7.64 3.42
C ARG A 171 -5.43 -7.89 1.94
N SER A 172 -4.36 -8.61 1.56
CA SER A 172 -4.07 -8.90 0.15
C SER A 172 -5.19 -9.67 -0.56
N ARG A 173 -5.90 -10.57 0.16
CA ARG A 173 -7.05 -11.32 -0.39
C ARG A 173 -8.24 -10.43 -0.67
N VAL A 174 -8.46 -9.46 0.22
CA VAL A 174 -9.52 -8.47 0.08
C VAL A 174 -9.17 -7.48 -1.02
N TRP A 175 -7.92 -6.99 -1.06
CA TRP A 175 -7.40 -6.03 -2.05
C TRP A 175 -7.57 -6.50 -3.50
N GLN A 176 -7.29 -7.78 -3.76
CA GLN A 176 -7.41 -8.39 -5.08
C GLN A 176 -8.84 -8.45 -5.66
N ARG A 177 -9.86 -8.02 -4.91
CA ARG A 177 -11.23 -7.88 -5.43
C ARG A 177 -11.43 -6.62 -6.26
N TRP A 178 -10.53 -5.65 -6.18
CA TRP A 178 -10.52 -4.51 -7.09
C TRP A 178 -10.16 -4.94 -8.52
N PRO A 179 -10.79 -4.36 -9.55
CA PRO A 179 -10.64 -4.83 -10.94
C PRO A 179 -9.23 -4.65 -11.51
N SER A 180 -8.47 -3.66 -11.03
CA SER A 180 -7.12 -3.33 -11.49
C SER A 180 -6.02 -3.82 -10.53
N ALA A 181 -6.38 -4.52 -9.44
CA ALA A 181 -5.41 -4.92 -8.43
C ALA A 181 -4.64 -6.19 -8.79
N GLY A 182 -3.35 -6.19 -8.46
CA GLY A 182 -2.49 -7.37 -8.55
C GLY A 182 -1.26 -7.21 -9.43
N PRO A 183 -0.59 -8.33 -9.76
CA PRO A 183 0.65 -8.30 -10.53
C PRO A 183 0.37 -8.06 -12.01
N THR A 184 1.35 -7.47 -12.69
CA THR A 184 1.28 -7.11 -14.11
C THR A 184 2.17 -8.02 -14.96
N GLU A 185 1.88 -8.05 -16.26
CA GLU A 185 2.84 -8.53 -17.26
C GLU A 185 4.01 -7.53 -17.40
N LEU A 186 5.06 -7.94 -18.12
CA LEU A 186 6.15 -7.03 -18.48
C LEU A 186 5.65 -5.90 -19.39
N PHE A 187 6.04 -4.68 -19.07
CA PHE A 187 5.73 -3.51 -19.92
C PHE A 187 6.80 -3.30 -20.98
N GLY A 188 8.08 -3.41 -20.60
CA GLY A 188 9.25 -3.27 -21.48
C GLY A 188 9.63 -1.83 -21.86
N SER A 189 8.72 -0.85 -21.71
CA SER A 189 9.04 0.59 -21.85
C SER A 189 8.00 1.47 -21.17
N ALA A 190 8.39 2.71 -20.86
CA ALA A 190 7.49 3.75 -20.35
C ALA A 190 6.29 3.98 -21.27
N GLU A 191 6.51 4.01 -22.59
CA GLU A 191 5.44 4.19 -23.57
C GLU A 191 4.38 3.07 -23.47
N ARG A 192 4.80 1.81 -23.33
CA ARG A 192 3.89 0.67 -23.21
C ARG A 192 3.14 0.66 -21.88
N TYR A 193 3.79 1.10 -20.80
CA TYR A 193 3.14 1.31 -19.50
C TYR A 193 2.02 2.34 -19.61
N HIS A 194 2.32 3.53 -20.12
CA HIS A 194 1.34 4.61 -20.25
C HIS A 194 0.20 4.24 -21.21
N ARG A 195 0.51 3.55 -22.31
CA ARG A 195 -0.51 3.02 -23.21
C ARG A 195 -1.44 2.02 -22.50
N ARG A 196 -0.89 1.12 -21.68
CA ARG A 196 -1.70 0.15 -20.92
C ARG A 196 -2.63 0.85 -19.94
N VAL A 197 -2.12 1.87 -19.23
CA VAL A 197 -2.95 2.68 -18.30
C VAL A 197 -4.06 3.39 -19.07
N ALA A 198 -3.74 4.02 -20.20
CA ALA A 198 -4.72 4.66 -21.07
C ALA A 198 -5.79 3.68 -21.58
N ASP A 199 -5.40 2.48 -22.01
CA ASP A 199 -6.32 1.42 -22.43
C ASP A 199 -7.25 0.99 -21.28
N MET A 200 -6.74 0.90 -20.05
CA MET A 200 -7.55 0.58 -18.87
C MET A 200 -8.57 1.67 -18.56
N LEU A 201 -8.16 2.95 -18.61
CA LEU A 201 -9.07 4.09 -18.45
C LEU A 201 -10.14 4.12 -19.54
N ALA A 202 -9.78 3.83 -20.78
CA ALA A 202 -10.70 3.80 -21.91
C ALA A 202 -11.80 2.73 -21.77
N THR A 203 -11.62 1.71 -20.93
CA THR A 203 -12.68 0.73 -20.63
C THR A 203 -13.81 1.33 -19.79
N GLY A 204 -13.58 2.44 -19.10
CA GLY A 204 -14.50 2.99 -18.09
C GLY A 204 -14.60 2.16 -16.80
N THR A 205 -13.84 1.07 -16.68
CA THR A 205 -13.83 0.21 -15.48
C THR A 205 -13.09 0.87 -14.32
N ILE A 206 -12.13 1.75 -14.60
CA ILE A 206 -11.44 2.60 -13.63
C ILE A 206 -11.65 4.06 -13.99
N LEU A 207 -11.77 4.94 -12.98
CA LEU A 207 -12.14 6.34 -13.17
C LEU A 207 -10.95 7.25 -13.53
N ASP A 208 -9.80 7.01 -12.92
CA ASP A 208 -8.57 7.81 -13.09
C ASP A 208 -7.32 6.99 -12.75
N ASP A 209 -6.15 7.57 -12.98
CA ASP A 209 -4.85 6.95 -12.72
C ASP A 209 -4.66 6.52 -11.26
N GLY A 210 -5.35 7.18 -10.31
CA GLY A 210 -5.35 6.79 -8.90
C GLY A 210 -5.91 5.39 -8.66
N MET A 211 -6.78 4.91 -9.56
CA MET A 211 -7.36 3.57 -9.55
C MET A 211 -6.51 2.50 -10.24
N VAL A 212 -5.29 2.82 -10.67
CA VAL A 212 -4.32 1.83 -11.14
C VAL A 212 -3.70 1.14 -9.93
N TYR A 213 -4.31 0.02 -9.51
CA TYR A 213 -3.98 -0.67 -8.26
C TYR A 213 -2.95 -1.80 -8.41
N PHE A 214 -2.03 -1.67 -9.36
CA PHE A 214 -0.94 -2.62 -9.53
C PHE A 214 -0.15 -2.79 -8.22
N ASP A 215 0.35 -4.00 -7.98
CA ASP A 215 1.14 -4.34 -6.78
C ASP A 215 2.38 -3.42 -6.62
N VAL A 216 2.93 -2.97 -7.74
CA VAL A 216 3.95 -1.92 -7.85
C VAL A 216 3.66 -1.07 -9.08
N ARG A 217 3.80 0.25 -9.00
CA ARG A 217 3.45 1.18 -10.10
C ARG A 217 4.39 2.38 -10.18
N LEU A 218 4.33 3.11 -11.30
CA LEU A 218 4.81 4.49 -11.31
C LEU A 218 3.83 5.32 -10.49
N SER A 219 4.34 6.11 -9.54
CA SER A 219 3.48 7.02 -8.80
C SER A 219 2.94 8.12 -9.73
N GLN A 220 1.65 8.42 -9.59
CA GLN A 220 0.99 9.49 -10.35
C GLN A 220 1.50 10.89 -9.92
N ARG A 221 1.88 11.04 -8.65
CA ARG A 221 2.19 12.34 -8.03
C ARG A 221 3.69 12.61 -7.94
N TYR A 222 4.49 11.56 -7.75
CA TYR A 222 5.92 11.68 -7.46
C TYR A 222 6.77 10.92 -8.50
N PRO A 223 7.98 11.38 -8.82
CA PRO A 223 8.91 10.67 -9.72
C PRO A 223 9.52 9.44 -9.01
N THR A 224 8.67 8.47 -8.71
CA THR A 224 8.97 7.33 -7.85
C THR A 224 8.32 6.06 -8.38
N VAL A 225 8.93 4.92 -8.05
CA VAL A 225 8.25 3.63 -8.07
C VAL A 225 7.62 3.41 -6.71
N GLU A 226 6.34 3.05 -6.71
CA GLU A 226 5.49 2.90 -5.55
C GLU A 226 5.13 1.43 -5.33
N PHE A 227 5.56 0.88 -4.19
CA PHE A 227 5.27 -0.49 -3.76
C PHE A 227 4.03 -0.49 -2.86
N ARG A 228 3.01 -1.30 -3.20
CA ARG A 228 1.69 -1.26 -2.53
C ARG A 228 1.24 -2.58 -1.90
N VAL A 229 2.12 -3.59 -1.94
CA VAL A 229 1.80 -4.95 -1.47
C VAL A 229 1.79 -5.11 0.05
N ALA A 230 2.40 -4.18 0.79
CA ALA A 230 2.57 -4.34 2.22
C ALA A 230 1.30 -4.02 3.01
N ASP A 231 1.05 -4.84 4.03
CA ASP A 231 0.15 -4.50 5.12
C ASP A 231 0.75 -3.32 5.90
N VAL A 232 -0.10 -2.46 6.50
CA VAL A 232 0.42 -1.50 7.48
C VAL A 232 1.14 -2.24 8.60
N CYS A 233 2.35 -1.81 8.92
CA CYS A 233 3.24 -2.54 9.82
C CYS A 233 2.86 -2.26 11.28
N LEU A 234 2.82 -3.29 12.13
CA LEU A 234 2.56 -3.08 13.56
C LEU A 234 3.64 -2.16 14.18
N ASP A 235 4.91 -2.44 13.88
CA ASP A 235 6.06 -1.69 14.36
C ASP A 235 6.69 -0.81 13.26
N ALA A 236 7.05 0.43 13.61
CA ALA A 236 7.65 1.38 12.68
C ALA A 236 8.97 0.88 12.08
N SER A 237 9.76 0.10 12.83
CA SER A 237 11.00 -0.50 12.34
C SER A 237 10.76 -1.48 11.18
N THR A 238 9.59 -2.15 11.16
CA THR A 238 9.25 -3.05 10.03
C THR A 238 8.98 -2.25 8.77
N ALA A 239 8.27 -1.11 8.86
CA ALA A 239 8.09 -0.20 7.73
C ALA A 239 9.44 0.32 7.19
N VAL A 240 10.39 0.63 8.09
CA VAL A 240 11.76 1.04 7.71
C VAL A 240 12.54 -0.08 7.02
N VAL A 241 12.41 -1.34 7.49
CA VAL A 241 13.00 -2.51 6.82
C VAL A 241 12.43 -2.66 5.41
N LEU A 242 11.11 -2.54 5.23
CA LEU A 242 10.48 -2.60 3.92
C LEU A 242 10.97 -1.47 3.02
N ALA A 243 11.09 -0.25 3.54
CA ALA A 243 11.62 0.89 2.79
C ALA A 243 13.07 0.68 2.34
N ALA A 244 13.92 0.14 3.22
CA ALA A 244 15.30 -0.19 2.90
C ALA A 244 15.40 -1.29 1.83
N LEU A 245 14.58 -2.34 1.93
CA LEU A 245 14.51 -3.42 0.95
C LEU A 245 13.99 -2.96 -0.40
N ALA A 246 12.92 -2.16 -0.42
CA ALA A 246 12.38 -1.55 -1.63
C ALA A 246 13.45 -0.68 -2.31
N ARG A 247 14.16 0.17 -1.56
CA ARG A 247 15.27 0.96 -2.11
C ARG A 247 16.36 0.09 -2.72
N ALA A 248 16.77 -0.97 -2.03
CA ALA A 248 17.78 -1.91 -2.52
C ALA A 248 17.32 -2.64 -3.79
N LEU A 249 16.04 -3.02 -3.87
CA LEU A 249 15.44 -3.63 -5.06
C LEU A 249 15.45 -2.65 -6.24
N VAL A 250 15.07 -1.39 -6.03
CA VAL A 250 15.12 -0.34 -7.06
C VAL A 250 16.56 -0.08 -7.51
N ASP A 251 17.50 0.08 -6.58
CA ASP A 251 18.93 0.29 -6.91
C ASP A 251 19.50 -0.88 -7.74
N THR A 252 19.16 -2.11 -7.37
CA THR A 252 19.60 -3.33 -8.06
C THR A 252 18.98 -3.42 -9.46
N ALA A 253 17.66 -3.27 -9.56
CA ALA A 253 16.92 -3.38 -10.82
C ALA A 253 17.31 -2.28 -11.81
N ALA A 254 17.51 -1.04 -11.34
CA ALA A 254 18.02 0.05 -12.17
C ALA A 254 19.45 -0.23 -12.66
N GLY A 255 20.30 -0.83 -11.81
CA GLY A 255 21.64 -1.28 -12.20
C GLY A 255 21.63 -2.38 -13.25
N GLU A 256 20.73 -3.36 -13.12
CA GLU A 256 20.51 -4.42 -14.11
C GLU A 256 20.03 -3.88 -15.46
N TRP A 257 19.06 -2.95 -15.43
CA TRP A 257 18.57 -2.28 -16.61
C TRP A 257 19.66 -1.53 -17.36
N ARG A 258 20.49 -0.73 -16.67
CA ARG A 258 21.64 -0.05 -17.29
C ARG A 258 22.67 -0.98 -17.91
N ARG A 259 22.77 -2.23 -17.42
CA ARG A 259 23.64 -3.27 -17.99
C ARG A 259 22.97 -4.06 -19.11
N GLY A 260 21.71 -3.80 -19.45
CA GLY A 260 20.95 -4.55 -20.44
C GLY A 260 20.57 -5.96 -20.00
N THR A 261 20.51 -6.23 -18.69
CA THR A 261 20.05 -7.53 -18.16
C THR A 261 18.53 -7.59 -18.25
N GLU A 262 17.98 -8.53 -19.01
CA GLU A 262 16.52 -8.71 -19.17
C GLU A 262 15.83 -9.07 -17.85
N PRO A 263 14.58 -8.60 -17.62
CA PRO A 263 13.80 -9.00 -16.46
C PRO A 263 13.39 -10.48 -16.53
N ALA A 264 13.11 -11.08 -15.36
CA ALA A 264 12.54 -12.42 -15.32
C ALA A 264 11.12 -12.44 -15.92
N ASP A 265 10.92 -13.29 -16.93
CA ASP A 265 9.63 -13.48 -17.62
C ASP A 265 8.76 -14.53 -16.92
N HIS A 266 8.44 -14.27 -15.65
CA HIS A 266 7.46 -15.06 -14.92
C HIS A 266 6.04 -14.63 -15.29
N SER A 267 5.18 -15.61 -15.61
CA SER A 267 3.78 -15.34 -15.92
C SER A 267 3.04 -14.79 -14.71
N VAL A 268 2.05 -13.94 -14.95
CA VAL A 268 1.14 -13.41 -13.91
C VAL A 268 0.50 -14.54 -13.09
N SER A 269 0.21 -15.69 -13.71
CA SER A 269 -0.32 -16.86 -13.02
C SER A 269 0.61 -17.38 -11.91
N LEU A 270 1.93 -17.41 -12.15
CA LEU A 270 2.91 -17.80 -11.13
C LEU A 270 3.07 -16.73 -10.05
N LEU A 271 3.10 -15.45 -10.45
CA LEU A 271 3.18 -14.33 -9.51
C LEU A 271 1.99 -14.32 -8.54
N ARG A 272 0.78 -14.62 -9.04
CA ARG A 272 -0.43 -14.78 -8.21
C ARG A 272 -0.31 -15.93 -7.21
N LEU A 273 0.27 -17.07 -7.60
CA LEU A 273 0.52 -18.19 -6.69
C LEU A 273 1.54 -17.83 -5.61
N ALA A 274 2.60 -17.10 -5.96
CA ALA A 274 3.59 -16.61 -5.01
C ALA A 274 2.96 -15.64 -4.00
N ALA A 275 2.21 -14.65 -4.49
CA ALA A 275 1.49 -13.69 -3.66
C ALA A 275 0.47 -14.37 -2.74
N TRP A 276 -0.28 -15.35 -3.24
CA TRP A 276 -1.22 -16.12 -2.42
C TRP A 276 -0.50 -16.91 -1.31
N ARG A 277 0.64 -17.55 -1.62
CA ARG A 277 1.41 -18.32 -0.62
C ARG A 277 1.99 -17.41 0.46
N ALA A 278 2.51 -16.25 0.07
CA ALA A 278 2.95 -15.20 0.99
C ALA A 278 1.82 -14.73 1.91
N ALA A 279 0.65 -14.42 1.34
CA ALA A 279 -0.53 -14.04 2.11
C ALA A 279 -0.96 -15.13 3.11
N ARG A 280 -0.93 -16.40 2.69
CA ARG A 280 -1.43 -17.53 3.48
C ARG A 280 -0.57 -17.87 4.69
N SER A 281 0.74 -17.69 4.57
CA SER A 281 1.70 -18.24 5.55
C SER A 281 2.70 -17.22 6.09
N GLY A 282 2.79 -16.02 5.50
CA GLY A 282 3.80 -15.03 5.88
C GLY A 282 5.20 -15.67 5.88
N LEU A 283 5.91 -15.54 6.99
CA LEU A 283 7.24 -16.11 7.19
C LEU A 283 7.23 -17.50 7.87
N THR A 284 6.06 -18.09 8.09
CA THR A 284 5.93 -19.37 8.83
C THR A 284 6.04 -20.62 7.94
N SER A 285 6.18 -20.44 6.63
CA SER A 285 6.33 -21.50 5.65
C SER A 285 7.24 -21.07 4.50
N GLU A 286 7.62 -22.02 3.64
CA GLU A 286 8.40 -21.76 2.44
C GLU A 286 7.62 -20.91 1.43
N LEU A 287 8.25 -19.84 0.95
CA LEU A 287 7.77 -19.03 -0.17
C LEU A 287 8.33 -19.56 -1.50
N LEU A 288 7.72 -19.16 -2.62
CA LEU A 288 8.30 -19.46 -3.93
C LEU A 288 9.57 -18.63 -4.14
N HIS A 289 10.62 -19.28 -4.65
CA HIS A 289 11.89 -18.61 -4.86
C HIS A 289 11.78 -17.54 -5.98
N PRO A 290 12.17 -16.28 -5.76
CA PRO A 290 11.94 -15.18 -6.71
C PRO A 290 12.52 -15.38 -8.11
N ALA A 291 13.62 -16.13 -8.28
CA ALA A 291 14.21 -16.36 -9.60
C ALA A 291 13.63 -17.57 -10.36
N THR A 292 13.00 -18.51 -9.66
CA THR A 292 12.60 -19.81 -10.25
C THR A 292 11.10 -20.07 -10.14
N MET A 293 10.38 -19.35 -9.27
CA MET A 293 8.98 -19.55 -8.93
C MET A 293 8.66 -20.99 -8.49
N ARG A 294 9.61 -21.64 -7.81
CA ARG A 294 9.51 -23.01 -7.30
C ARG A 294 9.88 -23.06 -5.83
#